data_AF-A0A8J7X9D6-F1
#
_entry.id   AF-A0A8J7X9D6-F1
#
_cell.length_a   1.000
_cell.length_b   1.000
_cell.length_c   1.000
_cell.angle_alpha   90.00
_cell.angle_beta   90.00
_cell.angle_gamma   90.00
#
_symmetry.space_group_name_H-M   'P 1'
#
loop_
_entity.id
_entity.type
_entity.pdbx_description
1 polymer ?
#
loop_
_entity_poly.entity_id
_entity_poly.type
_entity_poly.pdbx_seq_one_letter_code
_entity_poly.pdbx_strand_id
1 'polypeptide(L)'
;MTSPKNRSRSVKKRQVRTPGGRTVTHYKKKKPSKHSCGRCGKILPGVPSRIRSKAKNMKKSEKIPSRIYAGNLCNECVDSLVRYQTRFEAKFKYPDFSDLEMRRDLTLERFLPSGWWQDLSKGK
;
A
#
# COMPACT_ATOMS: atom_id res chain seq x y z
N MET A 1 -17.60 -31.96 20.82
CA MET A 1 -18.00 -30.91 19.86
C MET A 1 -16.82 -29.99 19.51
N THR A 2 -16.71 -29.49 18.28
CA THR A 2 -15.67 -28.50 17.90
C THR A 2 -15.99 -27.11 18.47
N SER A 3 -14.97 -26.44 19.02
CA SER A 3 -15.05 -25.06 19.55
C SER A 3 -15.67 -24.09 18.52
N PRO A 4 -16.57 -23.17 18.91
CA PRO A 4 -17.28 -22.26 17.99
C PRO A 4 -16.36 -21.49 17.02
N LYS A 5 -15.20 -21.03 17.49
CA LYS A 5 -14.20 -20.30 16.68
C LYS A 5 -13.76 -21.06 15.43
N ASN A 6 -13.71 -22.39 15.52
CA ASN A 6 -13.24 -23.29 14.46
C ASN A 6 -14.36 -23.69 13.48
N ARG A 7 -15.61 -23.28 13.73
CA ARG A 7 -16.74 -23.50 12.81
C ARG A 7 -16.78 -22.45 11.70
N SER A 8 -16.29 -21.24 11.98
CA SER A 8 -16.34 -20.10 11.06
C SER A 8 -15.44 -20.25 9.81
N ARG A 9 -15.76 -19.52 8.74
CA ARG A 9 -14.95 -19.44 7.51
C ARG A 9 -13.63 -18.67 7.71
N SER A 10 -13.37 -18.07 8.87
CA SER A 10 -12.14 -17.29 9.10
C SER A 10 -10.89 -18.18 9.26
N VAL A 11 -11.10 -19.44 9.66
CA VAL A 11 -10.05 -20.44 9.91
C VAL A 11 -10.02 -21.44 8.76
N LYS A 12 -8.84 -21.68 8.21
CA LYS A 12 -8.58 -22.75 7.22
C LYS A 12 -8.36 -24.07 7.96
N LYS A 13 -9.11 -25.09 7.57
CA LYS A 13 -8.96 -26.47 8.06
C LYS A 13 -8.04 -27.23 7.09
N ARG A 14 -7.03 -27.92 7.59
CA ARG A 14 -6.16 -28.80 6.81
C ARG A 14 -6.06 -30.14 7.53
N GLN A 15 -6.52 -31.20 6.88
CA GLN A 15 -6.27 -32.56 7.36
C GLN A 15 -4.84 -32.96 7.00
N VAL A 16 -4.10 -33.46 7.98
CA VAL A 16 -2.70 -33.87 7.83
C VAL A 16 -2.52 -35.21 8.56
N ARG A 17 -1.80 -36.14 7.93
CA ARG A 17 -1.36 -37.36 8.60
C ARG A 17 -0.16 -37.04 9.49
N THR A 18 -0.26 -37.39 10.77
CA THR A 18 0.85 -37.26 11.71
C THR A 18 1.81 -38.44 11.56
N PRO A 19 3.06 -38.33 12.04
CA PRO A 19 4.04 -39.42 11.98
C PRO A 19 3.54 -40.74 12.59
N GLY A 20 2.69 -40.69 13.63
CA GLY A 20 2.06 -41.87 14.24
C GLY A 20 0.86 -42.45 13.47
N GLY A 21 0.73 -42.15 12.18
CA GLY A 21 -0.31 -42.71 11.29
C GLY A 21 -1.73 -42.14 11.47
N ARG A 22 -1.93 -41.21 12.40
CA ARG A 22 -3.26 -40.62 12.68
C ARG A 22 -3.55 -39.44 11.76
N THR A 23 -4.80 -39.31 11.30
CA THR A 23 -5.23 -38.12 10.53
C THR A 23 -5.80 -37.07 11.48
N VAL A 24 -5.16 -35.90 11.56
CA VAL A 24 -5.55 -34.80 12.46
C VAL A 24 -5.92 -33.55 11.65
N THR A 25 -6.96 -32.83 12.09
CA THR A 25 -7.34 -31.55 11.50
C THR A 25 -6.59 -30.39 12.16
N HIS A 26 -5.68 -29.76 11.43
CA HIS A 26 -5.02 -28.53 11.86
C HIS A 26 -5.82 -27.30 11.45
N TYR A 27 -5.98 -26.38 12.41
CA TYR A 27 -6.62 -25.09 12.21
C TYR A 27 -5.55 -24.02 11.98
N LYS A 28 -5.61 -23.33 10.84
CA LYS A 28 -4.69 -22.23 10.50
C LYS A 28 -5.48 -20.99 10.14
N LYS A 29 -5.00 -19.81 10.54
CA LYS A 29 -5.58 -18.53 10.09
C LYS A 29 -5.44 -18.38 8.57
N LYS A 30 -6.44 -17.79 7.92
CA LYS A 30 -6.39 -17.49 6.47
C LYS A 30 -5.28 -16.48 6.15
N LYS A 31 -4.68 -16.64 4.97
CA LYS A 31 -3.76 -15.63 4.42
C LYS A 31 -4.59 -14.44 3.94
N PRO A 32 -4.22 -13.19 4.27
CA PRO A 32 -4.89 -12.00 3.73
C PRO A 32 -4.80 -11.94 2.20
N SER A 33 -5.61 -11.07 1.60
CA SER A 33 -5.47 -10.71 0.18
C SER A 33 -4.13 -9.99 -0.08
N LYS A 34 -3.76 -9.88 -1.36
CA LYS A 34 -2.60 -9.08 -1.76
C LYS A 34 -2.91 -7.59 -1.56
N HIS A 35 -1.88 -6.79 -1.26
CA HIS A 35 -2.02 -5.35 -1.14
C HIS A 35 -2.23 -4.72 -2.52
N SER A 36 -3.16 -3.76 -2.61
CA SER A 36 -3.46 -3.00 -3.82
C SER A 36 -3.01 -1.54 -3.67
N CYS A 37 -2.73 -0.92 -4.80
CA CYS A 37 -2.42 0.50 -4.90
C CYS A 37 -3.67 1.33 -4.59
N GLY A 38 -3.51 2.37 -3.77
CA GLY A 38 -4.62 3.24 -3.38
C GLY A 38 -5.22 4.07 -4.53
N ARG A 39 -4.47 4.28 -5.63
CA ARG A 39 -4.92 5.06 -6.80
C ARG A 39 -5.48 4.16 -7.91
N CYS A 40 -4.64 3.29 -8.46
CA CYS A 40 -4.99 2.47 -9.63
C CYS A 40 -5.48 1.06 -9.31
N GLY A 41 -5.49 0.64 -8.03
CA GLY A 41 -5.91 -0.71 -7.63
C GLY A 41 -4.94 -1.84 -8.02
N LYS A 42 -3.87 -1.56 -8.77
CA LYS A 42 -2.86 -2.56 -9.14
C LYS A 42 -2.25 -3.22 -7.91
N ILE A 43 -1.94 -4.51 -8.00
CA ILE A 43 -1.29 -5.27 -6.93
C ILE A 43 0.11 -4.70 -6.68
N LEU A 44 0.46 -4.46 -5.41
CA LEU A 44 1.78 -3.94 -5.05
C LEU A 44 2.81 -5.09 -5.00
N PRO A 45 3.80 -5.10 -5.90
CA PRO A 45 4.90 -6.05 -5.81
C PRO A 45 5.81 -5.70 -4.63
N GLY A 46 6.47 -6.70 -4.07
CA GLY A 46 7.44 -6.53 -2.97
C GLY A 46 6.83 -6.32 -1.57
N VAL A 47 5.50 -6.21 -1.44
CA VAL A 47 4.83 -6.12 -0.13
C VAL A 47 4.23 -7.48 0.25
N PRO A 48 4.77 -8.16 1.28
CA PRO A 48 4.30 -9.49 1.65
C PRO A 48 2.92 -9.47 2.32
N SER A 49 1.98 -10.20 1.74
CA SER A 49 0.68 -10.45 2.38
C SER A 49 0.81 -11.50 3.49
N ARG A 50 0.97 -11.04 4.73
CA ARG A 50 1.05 -11.86 5.94
C ARG A 50 0.02 -11.40 6.97
N ILE A 51 -0.36 -12.30 7.86
CA ILE A 51 -1.26 -11.98 8.98
C ILE A 51 -0.58 -10.95 9.89
N ARG A 52 -1.37 -10.04 10.47
CA ARG A 52 -0.90 -8.95 11.36
C ARG A 52 0.14 -9.39 12.39
N SER A 53 -0.05 -10.53 13.05
CA SER A 53 0.91 -11.05 14.03
C SER A 53 2.29 -11.38 13.43
N LYS A 54 2.32 -11.95 12.23
CA LYS A 54 3.57 -12.23 11.50
C LYS A 54 4.16 -10.95 10.91
N ALA A 55 3.31 -10.07 10.37
CA ALA A 55 3.74 -8.79 9.82
C ALA A 55 4.31 -7.84 10.88
N LYS A 56 3.87 -7.93 12.14
CA LYS A 56 4.48 -7.17 13.25
C LYS A 56 5.95 -7.56 13.45
N ASN A 57 6.25 -8.85 13.41
CA ASN A 57 7.58 -9.39 13.73
C ASN A 57 8.60 -9.31 12.57
N MET A 58 8.17 -9.02 11.34
CA MET A 58 9.10 -8.83 10.21
C MET A 58 9.93 -7.56 10.37
N LYS A 59 11.09 -7.50 9.70
CA LYS A 59 11.91 -6.28 9.62
C LYS A 59 11.28 -5.25 8.68
N LYS A 60 11.67 -3.98 8.77
CA LYS A 60 11.12 -2.91 7.90
C LYS A 60 11.39 -3.20 6.42
N SER A 61 12.60 -3.63 6.09
CA SER A 61 13.01 -4.00 4.73
C SER A 61 12.21 -5.15 4.12
N GLU A 62 11.76 -6.10 4.96
CA GLU A 62 10.91 -7.21 4.51
C GLU A 62 9.47 -6.79 4.27
N LYS A 63 8.99 -5.75 4.98
CA LYS A 63 7.59 -5.30 4.88
C LYS A 63 7.37 -4.39 3.67
N ILE A 64 8.30 -3.47 3.43
CA ILE A 64 8.08 -2.36 2.50
C ILE A 64 9.41 -2.02 1.77
N PRO A 65 9.36 -1.72 0.46
CA PRO A 65 10.50 -1.14 -0.27
C PRO A 65 10.97 0.22 0.27
N SER A 66 12.22 0.61 0.01
CA SER A 66 12.86 1.83 0.55
C SER A 66 12.48 3.16 -0.12
N ARG A 67 11.36 3.23 -0.87
CA ARG A 67 10.96 4.45 -1.62
C ARG A 67 9.83 5.24 -0.96
N ILE A 68 9.61 6.46 -1.45
CA ILE A 68 8.49 7.32 -1.03
C ILE A 68 7.15 6.64 -1.37
N TYR A 69 6.18 6.76 -0.45
CA TYR A 69 4.84 6.16 -0.54
C TYR A 69 4.82 4.64 -0.78
N ALA A 70 5.89 3.93 -0.42
CA ALA A 70 5.96 2.48 -0.55
C ALA A 70 4.90 1.80 0.33
N GLY A 71 4.27 0.74 -0.20
CA GLY A 71 3.16 0.06 0.47
C GLY A 71 1.78 0.68 0.25
N ASN A 72 1.71 1.90 -0.28
CA ASN A 72 0.44 2.59 -0.58
C ASN A 72 0.24 2.84 -2.08
N LEU A 73 1.28 3.34 -2.76
CA LEU A 73 1.25 3.64 -4.20
C LEU A 73 2.18 2.71 -4.98
N CYS A 74 1.82 2.37 -6.22
CA CYS A 74 2.71 1.69 -7.16
C CYS A 74 3.76 2.66 -7.73
N ASN A 75 4.81 2.13 -8.37
CA ASN A 75 5.90 2.96 -8.91
C ASN A 75 5.39 4.00 -9.93
N GLU A 76 4.49 3.59 -10.83
CA GLU A 76 3.88 4.47 -11.84
C GLU A 76 3.11 5.65 -11.22
N CYS A 77 2.31 5.37 -10.17
CA CYS A 77 1.54 6.42 -9.51
C CYS A 77 2.44 7.36 -8.70
N VAL A 78 3.53 6.86 -8.12
CA VAL A 78 4.53 7.71 -7.45
C VAL A 78 5.25 8.59 -8.46
N ASP A 79 5.68 8.04 -9.58
CA ASP A 79 6.31 8.82 -10.66
C ASP A 79 5.37 9.92 -11.18
N SER A 80 4.10 9.59 -11.41
CA SER A 80 3.09 10.59 -11.79
C SER A 80 2.92 11.68 -10.72
N LEU A 81 2.93 11.31 -9.43
CA LEU A 81 2.79 12.23 -8.32
C LEU A 81 3.99 13.18 -8.22
N VAL A 82 5.21 12.64 -8.34
CA VAL A 82 6.44 13.43 -8.30
C VAL A 82 6.47 14.40 -9.47
N ARG A 83 6.18 13.94 -10.69
CA ARG A 83 6.11 14.82 -11.88
C ARG A 83 5.06 15.91 -11.72
N TYR A 84 3.90 15.59 -11.17
CA TYR A 84 2.84 16.55 -10.91
C TYR A 84 3.31 17.64 -9.94
N GLN A 85 3.93 17.24 -8.82
CA GLN A 85 4.47 18.17 -7.83
C GLN A 85 5.57 19.06 -8.44
N THR A 86 6.51 18.48 -9.20
CA THR A 86 7.59 19.23 -9.86
C THR A 86 7.04 20.22 -10.88
N ARG A 87 6.03 19.85 -11.67
CA ARG A 87 5.38 20.78 -12.61
C ARG A 87 4.71 21.94 -11.87
N PHE A 88 4.03 21.64 -10.77
CA PHE A 88 3.39 22.64 -9.92
C PHE A 88 4.44 23.61 -9.37
N GLU A 89 5.51 23.10 -8.76
CA GLU A 89 6.62 23.93 -8.28
C GLU A 89 7.23 24.79 -9.39
N ALA A 90 7.47 24.21 -10.57
CA ALA A 90 8.09 24.94 -11.68
C ALA A 90 7.26 26.15 -12.12
N LYS A 91 5.93 26.01 -12.16
CA LYS A 91 5.01 27.10 -12.54
C LYS A 91 5.05 28.28 -11.57
N PHE A 92 5.18 28.03 -10.26
CA PHE A 92 5.15 29.09 -9.25
C PHE A 92 6.53 29.70 -8.99
N LYS A 93 7.61 28.94 -9.17
CA LYS A 93 8.97 29.37 -8.82
C LYS A 93 9.70 30.11 -9.94
N TYR A 94 9.39 29.80 -11.19
CA TYR A 94 10.13 30.32 -12.34
C TYR A 94 9.20 31.14 -13.25
N PRO A 95 9.56 32.39 -13.58
CA PRO A 95 8.72 33.25 -14.40
C PRO A 95 8.55 32.72 -15.82
N ASP A 96 9.56 32.02 -16.36
CA ASP A 96 9.53 31.43 -17.72
C ASP A 96 8.44 30.36 -17.90
N PHE A 97 7.93 29.79 -16.80
CA PHE A 97 6.93 28.73 -16.81
C PHE A 97 5.57 29.20 -16.24
N SER A 98 5.31 30.51 -16.18
CA SER A 98 4.03 31.08 -15.71
C SER A 98 2.83 30.58 -16.51
N ASP A 99 3.03 30.40 -17.81
CA ASP A 99 1.97 30.12 -18.78
C ASP A 99 1.66 28.62 -18.88
N LEU A 100 2.30 27.78 -18.05
CA LEU A 100 2.08 26.35 -18.06
C LEU A 100 0.63 26.03 -17.67
N GLU A 101 -0.16 25.50 -18.61
CA GLU A 101 -1.50 25.01 -18.31
C GLU A 101 -1.42 23.80 -17.37
N MET A 102 -2.07 23.92 -16.22
CA MET A 102 -2.08 22.86 -15.22
C MET A 102 -3.51 22.52 -14.85
N ARG A 103 -3.94 21.31 -15.24
CA ARG A 103 -5.20 20.73 -14.76
C ARG A 103 -4.94 20.03 -13.44
N ARG A 104 -5.77 20.34 -12.44
CA ARG A 104 -5.70 19.67 -11.14
C ARG A 104 -6.13 18.22 -11.26
N ASP A 105 -5.26 17.30 -10.85
CA ASP A 105 -5.61 15.88 -10.76
C ASP A 105 -5.95 15.52 -9.31
N LEU A 106 -7.25 15.56 -9.00
CA LEU A 106 -7.79 15.22 -7.67
C LEU A 106 -7.45 13.78 -7.25
N THR A 107 -7.20 12.87 -8.20
CA THR A 107 -6.82 11.48 -7.89
C THR A 107 -5.39 11.36 -7.36
N LEU A 108 -4.53 12.33 -7.69
CA LEU A 108 -3.16 12.45 -7.19
C LEU A 108 -3.11 13.29 -5.91
N GLU A 109 -3.79 14.43 -5.90
CA GLU A 109 -3.76 15.40 -4.79
C GLU A 109 -4.24 14.79 -3.47
N ARG A 110 -5.11 13.77 -3.51
CA ARG A 110 -5.54 13.03 -2.31
C ARG A 110 -4.39 12.42 -1.50
N PHE A 111 -3.23 12.16 -2.12
CA PHE A 111 -2.06 11.57 -1.44
C PHE A 111 -1.06 12.62 -0.94
N LEU A 112 -1.28 13.88 -1.28
CA LEU A 112 -0.46 15.00 -0.83
C LEU A 112 -1.03 15.59 0.49
N PRO A 113 -0.19 16.25 1.31
CA PRO A 113 -0.65 16.95 2.51
C PRO A 113 -1.73 17.99 2.19
N SER A 114 -2.65 18.21 3.14
CA SER A 114 -3.60 19.32 3.04
C SER A 114 -2.86 20.65 2.93
N GLY A 115 -3.22 21.46 1.93
CA GLY A 115 -2.58 22.77 1.73
C GLY A 115 -1.18 22.72 1.09
N TRP A 116 -0.74 21.58 0.53
CA TRP A 116 0.60 21.43 -0.09
C TRP A 116 0.94 22.48 -1.16
N TRP A 117 -0.08 23.06 -1.82
CA TRP A 117 0.07 24.11 -2.82
C TRP A 117 0.17 25.52 -2.22
N GLN A 118 -0.30 25.73 -0.99
CA GLN A 118 -0.33 27.04 -0.34
C GLN A 118 1.09 27.52 0.00
N ASP A 119 1.97 26.59 0.38
CA ASP A 119 3.37 26.91 0.65
C ASP A 119 4.11 27.31 -0.64
N LEU A 120 3.71 26.72 -1.78
CA LEU A 120 4.26 27.03 -3.10
C LEU A 120 3.75 28.37 -3.64
N SER A 121 2.48 28.73 -3.37
CA SER A 121 1.91 30.01 -3.80
C SER A 121 2.33 31.19 -2.92
N LYS A 122 2.69 30.93 -1.66
CA LYS A 122 3.07 31.97 -0.68
C LYS A 122 4.49 32.49 -0.82
N GLY A 123 5.26 31.95 -1.79
CA GLY A 123 6.56 32.48 -2.25
C GLY A 123 7.36 33.22 -1.19
N LYS A 124 8.26 32.50 -0.50
CA LYS A 124 9.45 33.13 0.09
C LYS A 124 10.53 33.23 -0.97
#